data_AF-A0A2R4ZP37-F1
#
_entry.id   AF-A0A2R4ZP37-F1
#
_cell.length_a   1.000
_cell.length_b   1.000
_cell.length_c   1.000
_cell.angle_alpha   90.00
_cell.angle_beta   90.00
_cell.angle_gamma   90.00
#
_symmetry.space_group_name_H-M   'P 1'
#
loop_
_entity.id
_entity.type
_entity.pdbx_description
1 polymer ?
#
loop_
_entity_poly.entity_id
_entity_poly.type
_entity_poly.pdbx_seq_one_letter_code
_entity_poly.pdbx_strand_id
1 'polypeptide(L)'
;MENLSNNPYEFLMDPRGVLKAYEEARSRGIDLVGLYHTHPGFLATPSHKDLRGMELWPIPWLIIGLLSNNAKAWILCEGFLKELRIRWI
;
A
#
# COMPACT_ATOMS: atom_id res chain seq x y z
N MET A 1 -11.58 4.56 -1.16
CA MET A 1 -10.66 5.70 -0.91
C MET A 1 -10.27 6.26 -2.26
N GLU A 2 -10.26 7.59 -2.41
CA GLU A 2 -9.96 8.25 -3.69
C GLU A 2 -8.46 8.51 -3.85
N ASN A 3 -7.96 8.38 -5.08
CA ASN A 3 -6.61 8.81 -5.45
C ASN A 3 -6.68 10.25 -5.98
N LEU A 4 -6.10 11.21 -5.25
CA LEU A 4 -6.08 12.63 -5.61
C LEU A 4 -4.93 13.00 -6.57
N SER A 5 -4.08 12.05 -6.94
CA SER A 5 -3.00 12.27 -7.92
C SER A 5 -3.58 12.42 -9.33
N ASN A 6 -3.14 13.45 -10.05
CA ASN A 6 -3.42 13.61 -11.48
C ASN A 6 -2.44 12.82 -12.37
N ASN A 7 -1.44 12.15 -11.77
CA ASN A 7 -0.51 11.28 -12.48
C ASN A 7 -0.99 9.82 -12.38
N PRO A 8 -1.22 9.11 -13.51
CA PRO A 8 -1.67 7.72 -13.51
C PRO A 8 -0.66 6.72 -12.92
N TYR A 9 0.60 7.12 -12.72
CA TYR A 9 1.66 6.28 -12.17
C TYR A 9 1.95 6.55 -10.70
N GLU A 10 1.13 7.35 -10.03
CA GLU A 10 1.30 7.74 -8.64
C GLU A 10 -0.03 7.73 -7.91
N PHE A 11 0.04 7.65 -6.59
CA PHE A 11 -1.14 7.87 -5.77
C PHE A 11 -0.88 8.92 -4.69
N LEU A 12 -1.96 9.62 -4.36
CA LEU A 12 -2.05 10.47 -3.18
C LEU A 12 -3.39 10.15 -2.53
N MET A 13 -3.35 9.52 -1.36
CA MET A 13 -4.59 9.17 -0.64
C MET A 13 -5.31 10.43 -0.18
N ASP A 14 -6.62 10.50 -0.37
CA ASP A 14 -7.45 11.52 0.29
C ASP A 14 -7.34 11.40 1.82
N PRO A 15 -6.82 12.42 2.53
CA PRO A 15 -6.69 12.39 3.98
C PRO A 15 -8.02 12.13 4.72
N ARG A 16 -9.14 12.57 4.15
CA ARG A 16 -10.48 12.31 4.72
C ARG A 16 -10.83 10.83 4.65
N GLY A 17 -10.47 10.18 3.55
CA GLY A 17 -10.62 8.74 3.39
C GLY A 17 -9.77 7.96 4.39
N VAL A 18 -8.53 8.41 4.61
CA VAL A 18 -7.62 7.82 5.60
C VAL A 18 -8.22 7.92 7.01
N LEU A 19 -8.64 9.12 7.43
CA LEU A 19 -9.25 9.32 8.76
C LEU A 19 -10.47 8.42 8.96
N LYS A 20 -11.36 8.36 7.97
CA LYS A 20 -12.55 7.51 8.01
C LYS A 20 -12.20 6.02 8.19
N ALA A 21 -11.14 5.55 7.52
CA ALA A 21 -10.69 4.16 7.66
C ALA A 21 -10.20 3.86 9.10
N TYR A 22 -9.50 4.79 9.74
CA TYR A 22 -9.10 4.65 11.14
C TYR A 22 -10.29 4.66 12.11
N GLU A 23 -11.26 5.55 11.89
CA GLU A 23 -12.47 5.63 12.70
C GLU A 23 -13.30 4.35 12.59
N GLU A 24 -13.43 3.80 11.38
CA GLU A 24 -14.12 2.53 11.14
C GLU A 24 -13.38 1.35 11.80
N ALA A 25 -12.06 1.29 11.67
CA ALA A 25 -11.26 0.25 12.31
C ALA A 25 -11.44 0.29 13.84
N ARG A 26 -11.35 1.48 14.43
CA ARG A 26 -11.57 1.71 15.86
C ARG A 26 -12.98 1.31 16.30
N SER A 27 -14.02 1.71 15.57
CA SER A 27 -15.42 1.41 15.97
C SER A 27 -15.74 -0.09 15.93
N ARG A 28 -15.02 -0.83 15.08
CA ARG A 28 -15.14 -2.28 14.94
C ARG A 28 -14.16 -3.07 15.82
N GLY A 29 -13.26 -2.40 16.55
CA GLY A 29 -12.22 -3.04 17.35
C GLY A 29 -11.24 -3.86 16.51
N ILE A 30 -10.95 -3.41 15.28
CA ILE A 30 -10.00 -4.05 14.36
C ILE A 30 -8.84 -3.11 14.05
N ASP A 31 -7.73 -3.70 13.59
CA ASP A 31 -6.54 -2.95 13.21
C ASP A 31 -6.42 -2.77 11.69
N LEU A 32 -5.81 -1.66 11.29
CA LEU A 32 -5.33 -1.49 9.92
C LEU A 32 -4.03 -2.29 9.75
N VAL A 33 -4.12 -3.40 9.02
CA VAL A 33 -3.00 -4.35 8.87
C VAL A 33 -2.17 -4.16 7.60
N GLY A 34 -2.56 -3.22 6.73
CA GLY A 34 -1.81 -2.93 5.52
C GLY A 34 -2.47 -1.92 4.60
N LEU A 35 -1.73 -1.56 3.54
CA LEU A 35 -2.16 -0.73 2.42
C LEU A 35 -2.10 -1.55 1.13
N TYR A 36 -2.90 -1.22 0.12
CA TYR A 36 -2.69 -1.76 -1.21
C TYR A 36 -2.81 -0.67 -2.29
N HIS A 37 -2.06 -0.85 -3.37
CA HIS A 37 -2.18 -0.02 -4.57
C HIS A 37 -1.78 -0.79 -5.83
N THR A 38 -2.04 -0.21 -6.99
CA THR A 38 -1.77 -0.80 -8.30
C THR A 38 -0.68 -0.03 -9.03
N HIS A 39 0.20 -0.74 -9.74
CA HIS A 39 1.11 -0.19 -10.73
C HIS A 39 0.58 -0.49 -12.14
N PRO A 40 0.04 0.49 -12.87
CA PRO A 40 -0.62 0.23 -14.15
C PRO A 40 0.28 -0.27 -15.28
N GLY A 41 1.57 0.10 -15.27
CA GLY A 41 2.53 -0.26 -16.31
C GLY A 41 3.82 -0.89 -15.80
N PHE A 42 3.86 -1.30 -14.53
CA PHE A 42 5.10 -1.76 -13.88
C PHE A 42 4.90 -3.03 -13.06
N LEU A 43 6.02 -3.63 -12.64
CA LEU A 43 6.04 -4.79 -11.77
C LEU A 43 5.51 -4.44 -10.38
N ALA A 44 5.10 -5.49 -9.65
CA ALA A 44 4.67 -5.42 -8.25
C ALA A 44 5.85 -5.20 -7.27
N THR A 45 6.76 -4.28 -7.56
CA THR A 45 7.92 -3.93 -6.72
C THR A 45 7.81 -2.47 -6.28
N PRO A 46 8.14 -2.13 -5.02
CA PRO A 46 8.04 -0.76 -4.52
C PRO A 46 8.90 0.21 -5.34
N SER A 47 8.31 1.34 -5.74
CA SER A 47 9.02 2.48 -6.32
C SER A 47 9.72 3.32 -5.25
N HIS A 48 10.55 4.28 -5.65
CA HIS A 48 11.13 5.24 -4.70
C HIS A 48 10.07 6.07 -3.95
N LYS A 49 8.91 6.33 -4.56
CA LYS A 49 7.80 7.03 -3.90
C LYS A 49 7.13 6.14 -2.87
N ASP A 50 6.95 4.85 -3.19
CA ASP A 50 6.43 3.87 -2.25
C ASP A 50 7.36 3.71 -1.05
N LEU A 51 8.68 3.60 -1.26
CA LEU A 51 9.64 3.49 -0.15
C LEU A 51 9.54 4.64 0.84
N ARG A 52 9.44 5.90 0.36
CA ARG A 52 9.20 7.06 1.23
C ARG A 52 7.84 6.98 1.95
N GLY A 53 6.81 6.48 1.28
CA GLY A 53 5.51 6.23 1.88
C GLY A 53 5.59 5.16 2.98
N MET A 54 6.35 4.09 2.76
CA MET A 54 6.54 2.99 3.71
C MET A 54 7.37 3.41 4.94
N GLU A 55 8.26 4.39 4.82
CA GLU A 55 8.93 5.00 5.98
C GLU A 55 7.93 5.73 6.90
N LEU A 56 6.95 6.42 6.29
CA LEU A 56 5.89 7.12 7.03
C LEU A 56 4.80 6.16 7.54
N TRP A 57 4.56 5.07 6.82
CA TRP A 57 3.54 4.06 7.10
C TRP A 57 4.18 2.66 7.12
N PRO A 58 4.89 2.29 8.21
CA PRO A 58 5.67 1.06 8.33
C PRO A 58 4.79 -0.17 8.58
N ILE A 59 3.81 -0.38 7.70
CA ILE A 59 2.91 -1.53 7.65
C ILE A 59 3.14 -2.31 6.35
N PRO A 60 2.61 -3.53 6.21
CA PRO A 60 2.61 -4.24 4.93
C PRO A 60 1.92 -3.45 3.80
N TRP A 61 2.56 -3.38 2.64
CA TRP A 61 2.00 -2.82 1.41
C TRP A 61 1.85 -3.92 0.36
N LEU A 62 0.62 -4.15 -0.09
CA LEU A 62 0.30 -5.05 -1.19
C LEU A 62 0.32 -4.28 -2.51
N ILE A 63 1.27 -4.58 -3.37
CA ILE A 63 1.42 -3.94 -4.68
C ILE A 63 0.91 -4.91 -5.74
N ILE A 64 -0.03 -4.45 -6.56
CA ILE A 64 -0.57 -5.20 -7.68
C ILE A 64 0.05 -4.65 -8.97
N GLY A 65 0.93 -5.43 -9.60
CA GLY A 65 1.57 -5.07 -10.86
C GLY A 65 0.71 -5.51 -12.03
N LEU A 66 0.11 -4.58 -12.77
CA LEU A 66 -0.76 -4.93 -13.89
C LEU A 66 0.04 -5.47 -15.08
N LEU A 67 1.29 -5.03 -15.26
CA LEU A 67 2.18 -5.56 -16.29
C LEU A 67 2.57 -7.03 -16.02
N SER A 68 2.88 -7.35 -14.76
CA SER A 68 3.28 -8.71 -14.35
C SER A 68 2.12 -9.62 -14.00
N ASN A 69 0.89 -9.09 -14.01
CA ASN A 69 -0.34 -9.77 -13.60
C ASN A 69 -0.19 -10.55 -12.28
N ASN A 70 0.44 -9.92 -11.28
CA ASN A 70 0.66 -10.51 -9.97
C ASN A 70 0.52 -9.47 -8.85
N ALA A 71 0.40 -9.99 -7.63
CA ALA A 71 0.45 -9.19 -6.42
C ALA A 71 1.62 -9.65 -5.56
N LYS A 72 2.34 -8.69 -4.97
CA LYS A 72 3.40 -8.93 -4.00
C LYS A 72 3.19 -8.06 -2.79
N ALA A 73 3.45 -8.60 -1.60
CA ALA A 73 3.40 -7.85 -0.37
C ALA A 73 4.81 -7.48 0.07
N TRP A 74 4.98 -6.27 0.57
CA TRP A 74 6.27 -5.70 0.97
C TRP A 74 6.15 -5.04 2.33
N ILE A 75 7.20 -5.07 3.13
CA ILE A 75 7.29 -4.29 4.36
C ILE A 75 8.68 -3.67 4.46
N LEU A 76 8.74 -2.44 4.95
CA LEU A 76 9.98 -1.74 5.26
C LEU A 76 10.15 -1.75 6.79
N CYS A 77 11.12 -2.51 7.27
CA CYS A 77 11.44 -2.59 8.70
C CYS A 77 12.90 -2.24 8.90
N GLU A 78 13.18 -1.24 9.75
CA GLU A 78 14.55 -0.83 10.10
C GLU A 78 15.41 -0.48 8.85
N GLY A 79 14.79 0.10 7.82
CA GLY A 79 15.45 0.44 6.56
C GLY A 79 15.64 -0.74 5.59
N PHE A 80 15.22 -1.95 5.97
CA PHE A 80 15.30 -3.14 5.11
C PHE A 80 13.95 -3.45 4.49
N LEU A 81 13.93 -3.47 3.16
CA LEU A 81 12.78 -3.90 2.38
C LEU A 81 12.72 -5.44 2.36
N LYS A 82 11.58 -6.00 2.76
CA LYS A 82 11.34 -7.45 2.77
C LYS A 82 10.07 -7.77 2.00
N GLU A 83 10.13 -8.77 1.11
CA GLU A 83 8.94 -9.35 0.49
C GLU A 83 8.25 -10.29 1.50
N LEU A 84 6.93 -10.14 1.65
CA LEU A 84 6.10 -10.97 2.51
C LEU A 84 5.38 -12.04 1.69
N ARG A 85 5.28 -13.25 2.26
CA ARG A 85 4.56 -14.35 1.61
C ARG A 85 3.05 -14.19 1.77
N ILE A 86 2.35 -14.10 0.64
CA ILE A 86 0.89 -14.14 0.59
C ILE A 86 0.43 -15.60 0.67
N ARG A 87 -0.52 -15.92 1.55
CA ARG A 87 -1.18 -17.23 1.61
C ARG A 87 -2.65 -17.04 1.25
N TRP A 88 -3.09 -17.76 0.23
CA TRP A 88 -4.51 -17.87 -0.11
C TRP A 88 -5.10 -19.01 0.70
N ILE A 89 -6.15 -18.72 1.45
CA ILE A 89 -6.93 -19.68 2.23
C ILE A 89 -8.17 -20.11 1.47
#